data_AF-A0A5C4SXJ2-F1
#
_entry.id   AF-A0A5C4SXJ2-F1
#
_cell.length_a   1.000
_cell.length_b   1.000
_cell.length_c   1.000
_cell.angle_alpha   90.00
_cell.angle_beta   90.00
_cell.angle_gamma   90.00
#
_symmetry.space_group_name_H-M   'P 1'
#
loop_
_entity.id
_entity.type
_entity.pdbx_description
1 polymer ?
#
loop_
_entity_poly.entity_id
_entity_poly.type
_entity_poly.pdbx_seq_one_letter_code
_entity_poly.pdbx_strand_id
1 'polypeptide(L)'
;MLPSAATVVLSVYAEDGHSGQGSIQAWVDGARYAPGSPLNIAGRTQPLELRIAAADQAGNTASKLMTLQPSPVYTLQGLEQIVTETNAAGLIQDTLAAQLQYRLTIIGMLLEQGTVQTAVAYLDSSSGSLRVYALYA
;
A
#
# COMPACT_ATOMS: atom_id res chain seq x y z
N MET A 1 4.76 -9.96 4.51
CA MET A 1 3.96 -9.95 3.28
C MET A 1 2.59 -9.44 3.66
N LEU A 2 2.04 -8.46 2.93
CA LEU A 2 0.58 -8.25 2.93
C LEU A 2 -0.09 -9.59 2.58
N PRO A 3 -1.30 -9.89 3.08
CA PRO A 3 -1.96 -11.18 2.86
C PRO A 3 -1.83 -11.60 1.40
N SER A 4 -1.23 -12.77 1.17
CA SER A 4 -0.79 -13.26 -0.16
C SER A 4 -1.95 -13.52 -1.13
N ALA A 5 -3.19 -13.47 -0.64
CA ALA A 5 -4.39 -13.39 -1.45
C ALA A 5 -5.45 -12.58 -0.72
N ALA A 6 -5.92 -11.51 -1.35
CA ALA A 6 -7.12 -10.78 -0.96
C ALA A 6 -8.01 -10.69 -2.20
N THR A 7 -9.13 -11.40 -2.18
CA THR A 7 -10.10 -11.38 -3.27
C THR A 7 -11.42 -10.82 -2.79
N VAL A 8 -12.05 -10.00 -3.62
CA VAL A 8 -13.43 -9.54 -3.41
C VAL A 8 -14.31 -10.03 -4.55
N VAL A 9 -15.59 -10.19 -4.27
CA VAL A 9 -16.59 -10.50 -5.28
C VAL A 9 -17.57 -9.33 -5.34
N LEU A 10 -17.71 -8.74 -6.52
CA LEU A 10 -18.68 -7.67 -6.75
C LEU A 10 -19.96 -8.26 -7.35
N SER A 11 -21.07 -8.04 -6.65
CA SER A 11 -22.42 -8.28 -7.16
C SER A 11 -22.99 -6.97 -7.70
N VAL A 12 -23.54 -7.02 -8.91
CA VAL A 12 -24.09 -5.85 -9.59
C VAL A 12 -25.54 -6.14 -9.99
N TYR A 13 -26.42 -5.20 -9.67
CA TYR A 13 -27.84 -5.26 -9.99
C TYR A 13 -28.28 -3.94 -10.61
N ALA A 14 -29.28 -3.99 -11.47
CA ALA A 14 -29.97 -2.84 -12.02
C ALA A 14 -31.47 -3.09 -11.96
N GLU A 15 -32.26 -2.06 -11.65
CA GLU A 15 -33.71 -2.14 -11.58
C GLU A 15 -34.29 -1.28 -12.72
N ASP A 16 -35.27 -1.82 -13.43
CA ASP A 16 -36.10 -1.07 -14.37
C ASP A 16 -37.57 -1.25 -13.99
N GLY A 17 -38.26 -0.14 -13.78
CA GLY A 17 -39.68 -0.12 -13.43
C GLY A 17 -40.64 -0.20 -14.62
N HIS A 18 -40.14 -0.20 -15.87
CA HIS A 18 -40.99 -0.07 -17.06
C HIS A 18 -40.86 -1.22 -18.07
N SER A 19 -39.71 -1.37 -18.73
CA SER A 19 -39.54 -2.27 -19.89
C SER A 19 -38.81 -3.57 -19.57
N GLY A 20 -38.31 -3.71 -18.35
CA GLY A 20 -37.55 -4.86 -17.89
C GLY A 20 -36.06 -4.75 -18.22
N GLN A 21 -35.25 -5.51 -17.48
CA GLN A 21 -33.80 -5.50 -17.63
C GLN A 21 -33.36 -6.29 -18.88
N GLY A 22 -32.54 -5.66 -19.71
CA GLY A 22 -31.94 -6.28 -20.91
C GLY A 22 -30.54 -6.83 -20.65
N SER A 23 -29.59 -5.98 -20.29
CA SER A 23 -28.21 -6.42 -20.00
C SER A 23 -27.50 -5.54 -18.97
N ILE A 24 -26.54 -6.12 -18.26
CA ILE A 24 -25.59 -5.42 -17.39
C ILE A 24 -24.17 -5.70 -17.86
N GLN A 25 -23.35 -4.66 -17.91
CA GLN A 25 -21.91 -4.75 -18.16
C GLN A 25 -21.16 -4.00 -17.05
N ALA A 26 -20.06 -4.59 -16.60
CA ALA A 26 -19.20 -3.99 -15.59
C ALA A 26 -17.74 -3.96 -16.07
N TRP A 27 -17.01 -2.95 -15.62
CA TRP A 27 -15.59 -2.80 -15.82
C TRP A 27 -14.91 -2.40 -14.52
N VAL A 28 -13.73 -2.97 -14.27
CA VAL A 28 -12.85 -2.59 -13.17
C VAL A 28 -11.54 -2.09 -13.78
N ASP A 29 -11.16 -0.84 -13.47
CA ASP A 29 -9.98 -0.16 -14.02
C ASP A 29 -9.93 -0.20 -15.57
N GLY A 30 -11.09 -0.04 -16.19
CA GLY A 30 -11.25 -0.11 -17.65
C GLY A 30 -11.29 -1.52 -18.26
N ALA A 31 -10.92 -2.57 -17.50
CA ALA A 31 -11.00 -3.95 -17.97
C ALA A 31 -12.40 -4.54 -17.75
N ARG A 32 -12.90 -5.35 -18.70
CA ARG A 32 -14.22 -5.98 -18.58
C ARG A 32 -14.23 -6.94 -17.39
N TYR A 33 -15.22 -6.78 -16.52
CA TYR A 33 -15.40 -7.60 -15.33
C TYR A 33 -16.74 -8.34 -15.43
N ALA A 34 -16.70 -9.64 -15.17
CA ALA A 34 -17.90 -10.46 -15.06
C ALA A 34 -18.40 -10.40 -13.61
N PRO A 35 -19.60 -9.85 -13.34
CA PRO A 35 -20.19 -9.87 -12.00
C PRO A 35 -20.21 -11.28 -11.41
N GLY A 36 -19.84 -11.41 -10.13
CA GLY A 36 -19.67 -12.70 -9.45
C GLY A 36 -18.29 -13.35 -9.58
N SER A 37 -17.41 -12.88 -10.48
CA SER A 37 -16.04 -13.40 -10.58
C SER A 37 -15.12 -12.85 -9.48
N PRO A 38 -14.14 -13.64 -8.96
CA PRO A 38 -13.17 -13.12 -8.00
C PRO A 38 -12.31 -12.01 -8.60
N LEU A 39 -12.18 -10.90 -7.87
CA LEU A 39 -11.27 -9.79 -8.18
C LEU A 39 -10.11 -9.79 -7.19
N ASN A 40 -8.89 -9.96 -7.68
CA ASN A 40 -7.68 -9.88 -6.85
C ASN A 40 -7.36 -8.41 -6.51
N ILE A 41 -7.30 -8.11 -5.23
CA ILE A 41 -6.94 -6.80 -4.68
C ILE A 41 -5.70 -6.87 -3.77
N ALA A 42 -5.01 -8.01 -3.74
CA ALA A 42 -3.79 -8.19 -2.94
C ALA A 42 -2.76 -7.11 -3.28
N GLY A 43 -2.20 -6.48 -2.25
CA GLY A 43 -1.16 -5.45 -2.39
C GLY A 43 -1.63 -4.12 -3.00
N ARG A 44 -2.91 -3.96 -3.36
CA ARG A 44 -3.39 -2.70 -3.94
C ARG A 44 -3.57 -1.63 -2.87
N THR A 45 -2.98 -0.47 -3.12
CA THR A 45 -3.08 0.74 -2.28
C THR A 45 -3.83 1.88 -2.99
N GLN A 46 -4.01 1.77 -4.31
CA GLN A 46 -4.72 2.74 -5.13
C GLN A 46 -6.21 2.39 -5.23
N PRO A 47 -7.10 3.39 -5.33
CA PRO A 47 -8.51 3.16 -5.59
C PRO A 47 -8.75 2.37 -6.89
N LEU A 48 -9.78 1.53 -6.89
CA LEU A 48 -10.29 0.88 -8.09
C LEU A 48 -11.41 1.70 -8.70
N GLU A 49 -11.43 1.78 -10.02
CA GLU A 49 -12.54 2.39 -10.76
C GLU A 49 -13.53 1.32 -11.19
N LEU A 50 -14.77 1.39 -10.71
CA LEU A 50 -15.87 0.51 -11.10
C LEU A 50 -16.84 1.28 -12.01
N ARG A 51 -16.91 0.88 -13.27
CA ARG A 51 -17.91 1.37 -14.22
C ARG A 51 -18.98 0.31 -14.43
N ILE A 52 -20.24 0.71 -14.41
CA ILE A 52 -21.39 -0.18 -14.66
C ILE A 52 -22.25 0.48 -15.73
N ALA A 53 -22.68 -0.30 -16.72
CA ALA A 53 -23.68 0.10 -17.70
C ALA A 53 -24.80 -0.93 -17.71
N ALA A 54 -26.05 -0.47 -17.72
CA ALA A 54 -27.23 -1.29 -17.85
C ALA A 54 -28.02 -0.83 -19.07
N ALA A 55 -28.61 -1.78 -19.79
CA ALA A 55 -29.57 -1.53 -20.87
C ALA A 55 -30.89 -2.21 -20.56
N ASP A 56 -32.00 -1.55 -20.83
CA ASP A 56 -33.34 -2.13 -20.76
C ASP A 56 -33.72 -2.84 -22.07
N GLN A 57 -34.90 -3.48 -22.14
CA GLN A 57 -35.34 -4.16 -23.37
C GLN A 57 -35.72 -3.21 -24.51
N ALA A 58 -36.02 -1.95 -24.19
CA ALA A 58 -36.28 -0.91 -25.20
C ALA A 58 -34.99 -0.31 -25.78
N GLY A 59 -33.82 -0.68 -25.23
CA GLY A 59 -32.52 -0.19 -25.65
C GLY A 59 -32.08 1.10 -24.96
N ASN A 60 -32.80 1.58 -23.94
CA ASN A 60 -32.34 2.70 -23.13
C ASN A 60 -31.19 2.24 -22.24
N THR A 61 -30.17 3.09 -22.09
CA THR A 61 -28.97 2.77 -21.32
C THR A 61 -28.77 3.71 -20.15
N ALA A 62 -28.39 3.17 -19.00
CA ALA A 62 -27.90 3.91 -17.84
C ALA A 62 -26.46 3.50 -17.53
N SER A 63 -25.63 4.44 -17.07
CA SER A 63 -24.28 4.13 -16.62
C SER A 63 -23.92 4.85 -15.33
N LYS A 64 -23.05 4.22 -14.53
CA LYS A 64 -22.57 4.75 -13.26
C LYS A 64 -21.08 4.46 -13.10
N LEU A 65 -20.36 5.45 -12.60
CA LEU A 65 -18.96 5.34 -12.22
C LEU A 65 -18.86 5.41 -10.69
N MET A 66 -18.06 4.53 -10.11
CA MET A 66 -17.81 4.44 -8.67
C MET A 66 -16.34 4.22 -8.42
N THR A 67 -15.85 4.72 -7.29
CA THR A 67 -14.48 4.50 -6.84
C THR A 67 -14.51 3.67 -5.57
N LEU A 68 -13.77 2.56 -5.56
CA LEU A 68 -13.63 1.69 -4.39
C LEU A 68 -12.23 1.88 -3.81
N GLN A 69 -12.13 2.37 -2.59
CA GLN A 69 -10.83 2.49 -1.91
C GLN A 69 -10.55 1.22 -1.11
N PRO A 70 -9.56 0.39 -1.50
CA PRO A 70 -9.12 -0.70 -0.64
C PRO A 70 -8.35 -0.09 0.54
N SER A 71 -8.88 -0.28 1.75
CA SER A 71 -8.16 0.07 2.98
C SER A 71 -7.44 -1.19 3.48
N PRO A 72 -6.09 -1.19 3.55
CA PRO A 72 -5.38 -2.30 4.13
C PRO A 72 -5.74 -2.40 5.62
N VAL A 73 -6.32 -3.53 6.02
CA VAL A 73 -6.46 -3.89 7.43
C VAL A 73 -5.18 -4.62 7.81
N TYR A 74 -4.28 -3.93 8.50
CA TYR A 74 -3.10 -4.57 9.09
C TYR A 74 -3.52 -5.31 10.35
N THR A 75 -3.40 -6.63 10.37
CA THR A 75 -3.51 -7.42 11.60
C THR A 75 -2.19 -7.36 12.36
N LEU A 76 -2.20 -7.57 13.68
CA LEU A 76 -0.98 -7.68 14.47
C LEU A 76 -0.03 -8.75 13.89
N GLN A 77 -0.57 -9.89 13.50
CA GLN A 77 0.17 -10.96 12.84
C GLN A 77 0.80 -10.51 11.51
N GLY A 78 0.10 -9.68 10.73
CA GLY A 78 0.65 -9.09 9.51
C GLY A 78 1.81 -8.13 9.79
N LEU A 79 1.72 -7.34 10.86
CA LEU A 79 2.80 -6.45 11.29
C LEU A 79 4.02 -7.24 11.79
N GLU A 80 3.81 -8.29 12.58
CA GLU A 80 4.89 -9.19 13.06
C GLU A 80 5.62 -9.84 11.88
N GLN A 81 4.88 -10.27 10.87
CA GLN A 81 5.46 -10.86 9.66
C GLN A 81 6.27 -9.82 8.87
N ILE A 82 5.79 -8.58 8.74
CA ILE A 82 6.53 -7.48 8.10
C ILE A 82 7.85 -7.22 8.83
N VAL A 83 7.83 -7.15 10.16
CA VAL A 83 9.05 -6.96 10.98
C VAL A 83 10.03 -8.13 10.76
N THR A 84 9.52 -9.36 10.77
CA THR A 84 10.33 -10.57 10.58
C THR A 84 10.99 -10.59 9.21
N GLU A 85 10.25 -10.30 8.14
CA GLU A 85 10.78 -10.25 6.78
C GLU A 85 11.78 -9.11 6.58
N THR A 86 11.50 -7.92 7.14
CA THR A 86 12.42 -6.77 7.07
C THR A 86 13.75 -7.08 7.78
N ASN A 87 13.68 -7.81 8.90
CA ASN A 87 14.85 -8.28 9.63
C ASN A 87 15.61 -9.38 8.86
N ALA A 88 14.90 -10.34 8.27
CA ALA A 88 15.50 -11.42 7.47
C ALA A 88 16.18 -10.90 6.20
N ALA A 89 15.64 -9.84 5.60
CA ALA A 89 16.24 -9.14 4.47
C ALA A 89 17.46 -8.28 4.84
N GLY A 90 17.84 -8.23 6.12
CA GLY A 90 18.99 -7.44 6.59
C GLY A 90 18.77 -5.93 6.60
N LEU A 91 17.60 -5.44 6.17
CA LEU A 91 17.34 -4.00 5.96
C LEU A 91 17.46 -3.20 7.26
N ILE A 92 17.09 -3.80 8.40
CA ILE A 92 17.24 -3.17 9.71
C ILE A 92 18.72 -3.03 10.05
N GLN A 93 19.49 -4.12 9.90
CA GLN A 93 20.91 -4.18 10.17
C GLN A 93 21.70 -3.24 9.26
N ASP A 94 21.41 -3.25 7.96
CA ASP A 94 22.09 -2.42 6.96
C ASP A 94 21.82 -0.94 7.19
N THR A 95 20.55 -0.58 7.47
CA THR A 95 20.20 0.82 7.77
C THR A 95 20.88 1.28 9.06
N LEU A 96 20.92 0.42 10.09
CA LEU A 96 21.58 0.73 11.35
C LEU A 96 23.10 0.87 11.18
N ALA A 97 23.72 -0.04 10.43
CA ALA A 97 25.14 -0.02 10.13
C ALA A 97 25.52 1.24 9.33
N ALA A 98 24.76 1.60 8.30
CA ALA A 98 24.98 2.81 7.52
C ALA A 98 24.86 4.08 8.38
N GLN A 99 23.83 4.16 9.24
CA GLN A 99 23.66 5.30 10.15
C GLN A 99 24.78 5.40 11.18
N LEU A 100 25.21 4.27 11.74
CA LEU A 100 26.32 4.24 12.68
C LEU A 100 27.62 4.67 11.99
N GLN A 101 27.90 4.15 10.80
CA GLN A 101 29.11 4.46 10.06
C GLN A 101 29.16 5.93 9.64
N TYR A 102 28.05 6.50 9.17
CA TYR A 102 27.93 7.92 8.88
C TYR A 102 28.25 8.79 10.11
N ARG A 103 27.71 8.43 11.28
CA ARG A 103 27.95 9.18 12.52
C ARG A 103 29.38 9.08 13.00
N LEU A 104 29.95 7.87 12.99
CA LEU A 104 31.35 7.66 13.36
C LEU A 104 32.29 8.46 12.44
N THR A 105 31.94 8.58 11.16
CA THR A 105 32.68 9.43 10.20
C THR A 105 32.66 10.90 10.62
N ILE A 106 31.49 11.44 10.97
CA ILE A 106 31.38 12.83 11.44
C ILE A 106 32.16 13.06 12.73
N ILE A 107 32.06 12.14 13.69
CA ILE A 107 32.80 12.22 14.95
C ILE A 107 34.30 12.21 14.68
N GLY A 108 34.80 11.34 13.79
CA GLY A 108 36.19 11.33 13.36
C GLY A 108 36.64 12.69 12.84
N MET A 109 35.88 13.29 11.92
CA MET A 109 36.20 14.63 11.38
C MET A 109 36.22 15.71 12.47
N LEU A 110 35.27 15.70 13.41
CA LEU A 110 35.22 16.70 14.49
C LEU A 110 36.40 16.56 15.46
N LEU A 111 36.82 15.33 15.73
CA LEU A 111 38.00 15.04 16.55
C LEU A 111 39.29 15.47 15.85
N GLU A 112 39.42 15.24 14.55
CA GLU A 112 40.56 15.71 13.73
C GLU A 112 40.66 17.24 13.71
N GLN A 113 39.53 17.95 13.77
CA GLN A 113 39.48 19.41 13.87
C GLN A 113 39.75 19.93 15.29
N GLY A 114 40.02 19.06 16.27
CA GLY A 114 40.26 19.43 17.67
C GLY A 114 39.01 19.82 18.46
N THR A 115 37.81 19.60 17.90
CA THR A 115 36.53 20.04 18.47
C THR A 115 35.85 18.94 19.31
N VAL A 116 36.55 18.45 20.33
CA VAL A 116 36.10 17.30 21.15
C VAL A 116 34.73 17.54 21.80
N GLN A 117 34.46 18.76 22.30
CA GLN A 117 33.16 19.10 22.91
C GLN A 117 32.01 19.04 21.90
N THR A 118 32.26 19.40 20.64
CA THR A 118 31.29 19.33 19.55
C THR A 118 31.04 17.87 19.14
N ALA A 119 32.09 17.03 19.12
CA ALA A 119 31.96 15.60 18.87
C ALA A 119 31.10 14.89 19.95
N VAL A 120 31.30 15.22 21.22
CA VAL A 120 30.50 14.71 22.34
C VAL A 120 29.04 15.17 22.24
N ALA A 121 28.81 16.47 21.98
CA ALA A 121 27.45 16.99 21.80
C ALA A 121 26.72 16.34 20.61
N TYR A 122 27.45 16.05 19.52
CA TYR A 122 26.91 15.34 18.37
C TYR A 122 26.49 13.91 18.74
N LEU A 123 27.33 13.17 19.47
CA LEU A 123 27.02 11.83 19.96
C LEU A 123 25.75 11.86 20.85
N ASP A 124 25.71 12.76 21.83
CA ASP A 124 24.62 12.86 22.81
C ASP A 124 23.28 13.22 22.15
N SER A 125 23.27 14.19 21.23
CA SER A 125 22.05 14.59 20.49
C SER A 125 21.46 13.48 19.62
N SER A 126 22.27 12.48 19.29
CA SER A 126 21.95 11.45 18.33
C SER A 126 21.47 10.14 18.98
N SER A 127 21.66 9.99 20.29
CA SER A 127 21.27 8.81 21.10
C SER A 127 19.76 8.50 21.09
N GLY A 128 18.91 9.46 20.69
CA GLY A 128 17.45 9.31 20.68
C GLY A 128 16.79 9.06 19.31
N SER A 129 17.53 9.00 18.19
CA SER A 129 16.90 8.90 16.86
C SER A 129 17.67 8.06 15.86
N LEU A 130 17.40 6.75 15.86
CA LEU A 130 17.71 5.86 14.73
C LEU A 130 16.44 5.67 13.92
N ARG A 131 16.52 5.86 12.60
CA ARG A 131 15.35 5.79 11.71
C ARG A 131 15.50 4.61 10.78
N VAL A 132 14.65 3.59 10.91
CA VAL A 132 14.58 2.52 9.92
C VAL A 132 13.68 2.99 8.78
N TYR A 133 14.23 3.06 7.57
CA TYR A 133 13.46 3.36 6.36
C TYR A 133 13.13 2.04 5.67
N ALA A 134 11.89 1.57 5.81
CA ALA A 134 11.39 0.52 4.94
C ALA A 134 11.09 1.14 3.57
N LEU A 135 11.90 0.82 2.57
CA LEU A 135 11.58 1.09 1.17
C LEU A 135 10.52 0.08 0.73
N TYR A 136 9.27 0.54 0.62
CA TYR A 136 8.19 -0.23 0.01
C TYR A 136 8.37 -0.14 -1.51
N ALA A 137 8.71 -1.26 -2.15
CA ALA A 137 8.67 -1.43 -3.61
C ALA A 137 7.40 -2.19 -4.01
#